data_AF-A0A1A7XUG5-F1
#
_entry.id   AF-A0A1A7XUG5-F1
#
_cell.length_a   1.000
_cell.length_b   1.000
_cell.length_c   1.000
_cell.angle_alpha   90.00
_cell.angle_beta   90.00
_cell.angle_gamma   90.00
#
_symmetry.space_group_name_H-M   'P 1'
#
loop_
_entity.id
_entity.type
_entity.pdbx_description
1 polymer ?
#
loop_
_entity_poly.entity_id
_entity_poly.type
_entity_poly.pdbx_seq_one_letter_code
_entity_poly.pdbx_strand_id
1 'polypeptide(L)'
;GTVCVHDPLTTPNAVELDSMTLHSYIEQHAWTAELKEQIGVCSRSVFGMEPSQMSFLFFLMYSAAAGGLLALLESTPGCAQEFKIKGGTQQLSKCLAERVGWKNVRLGSAVTA
;
A
#
# COMPACT_ATOMS: atom_id res chain seq x y z
N GLY A 1 3.83 5.38 -18.04
CA GLY A 1 4.41 6.62 -17.51
C GLY A 1 4.70 6.40 -16.04
N THR A 2 5.82 6.92 -15.53
CA THR A 2 6.21 6.73 -14.14
C THR A 2 5.47 7.75 -13.26
N VAL A 3 4.75 7.27 -12.24
CA VAL A 3 4.15 8.13 -11.20
C VAL A 3 5.25 8.63 -10.28
N CYS A 4 5.20 9.91 -9.89
CA CYS A 4 6.16 10.47 -8.94
C CYS A 4 5.85 9.97 -7.53
N VAL A 5 6.72 9.15 -6.94
CA VAL A 5 6.47 8.54 -5.63
C VAL A 5 6.57 9.54 -4.48
N HIS A 6 7.54 10.45 -4.55
CA HIS A 6 7.79 11.41 -3.46
C HIS A 6 6.82 12.60 -3.47
N ASP A 7 6.31 12.95 -4.65
CA ASP A 7 5.31 14.00 -4.81
C ASP A 7 4.27 13.58 -5.86
N PRO A 8 3.24 12.82 -5.46
CA PRO A 8 2.30 12.19 -6.40
C PRO A 8 1.54 13.21 -7.24
N LEU A 9 1.34 14.43 -6.71
CA LEU A 9 0.63 15.52 -7.38
C LEU A 9 1.43 16.12 -8.54
N THR A 10 2.75 15.89 -8.60
CA THR A 10 3.59 16.29 -9.75
C THR A 10 3.54 15.29 -10.92
N THR A 11 2.84 14.17 -10.75
CA THR A 11 2.64 13.19 -11.82
C THR A 11 1.89 13.85 -12.99
N PRO A 12 2.30 13.61 -14.25
CA PRO A 12 1.50 14.04 -15.40
C PRO A 12 0.05 13.56 -15.27
N ASN A 13 -0.90 14.48 -15.45
CA ASN A 13 -2.33 14.24 -15.27
C ASN A 13 -2.76 13.84 -13.84
N ALA A 14 -1.99 14.19 -12.81
CA ALA A 14 -2.29 13.84 -11.42
C ALA A 14 -3.73 14.19 -11.01
N VAL A 15 -4.23 15.37 -11.37
CA VAL A 15 -5.60 15.79 -11.04
C VAL A 15 -6.64 14.84 -11.64
N GLU A 16 -6.46 14.43 -12.89
CA GLU A 16 -7.37 13.49 -13.55
C GLU A 16 -7.29 12.11 -12.90
N LEU A 17 -6.07 11.60 -12.69
CA LEU A 17 -5.85 10.29 -12.06
C LEU A 17 -6.39 10.23 -10.63
N ASP A 18 -6.28 11.31 -9.86
CA ASP A 18 -6.77 11.38 -8.48
C ASP A 18 -8.29 11.59 -8.42
N SER A 19 -8.87 12.21 -9.45
CA SER A 19 -10.33 12.36 -9.56
C SER A 19 -11.07 11.06 -9.84
N MET A 20 -10.35 10.00 -10.25
CA MET A 20 -10.90 8.68 -10.51
C MET A 20 -10.66 7.73 -9.34
N THR A 21 -11.61 6.83 -9.12
CA THR A 21 -11.38 5.67 -8.26
C THR A 21 -10.71 4.54 -9.05
N LEU A 22 -10.03 3.63 -8.35
CA LEU A 22 -9.52 2.41 -8.96
C LEU A 22 -10.64 1.63 -9.66
N HIS A 23 -11.83 1.58 -9.07
CA HIS A 23 -13.02 0.99 -9.68
C HIS A 23 -13.39 1.66 -11.02
N SER A 24 -13.51 2.99 -11.05
CA SER A 24 -13.86 3.73 -12.27
C SER A 24 -12.87 3.48 -13.39
N TYR A 25 -11.57 3.43 -13.07
CA TYR A 25 -10.54 3.11 -14.05
C TYR A 25 -10.71 1.69 -14.61
N ILE A 26 -10.92 0.69 -13.73
CA ILE A 26 -11.07 -0.70 -14.13
C ILE A 26 -12.33 -0.92 -14.98
N GLU A 27 -13.45 -0.29 -14.62
CA GLU A 27 -14.68 -0.40 -15.41
C GLU A 27 -14.50 0.07 -16.86
N GLN A 28 -13.64 1.06 -17.08
CA GLN A 28 -13.33 1.59 -18.42
C GLN A 28 -12.29 0.77 -19.19
N HIS A 29 -11.38 0.06 -18.50
CA HIS A 29 -10.20 -0.54 -19.12
C HIS A 29 -10.15 -2.07 -19.06
N ALA A 30 -10.88 -2.71 -18.16
CA ALA A 30 -10.92 -4.17 -18.01
C ALA A 30 -12.15 -4.78 -18.70
N TRP A 31 -11.91 -5.83 -19.49
CA TRP A 31 -12.92 -6.41 -20.39
C TRP A 31 -13.59 -7.65 -19.82
N THR A 32 -12.96 -8.31 -18.83
CA THR A 32 -13.44 -9.56 -18.24
C THR A 32 -13.89 -9.33 -16.80
N ALA A 33 -15.00 -9.97 -16.41
CA ALA A 33 -15.48 -9.97 -15.03
C ALA A 33 -14.42 -10.52 -14.07
N GLU A 34 -13.70 -11.57 -14.49
CA GLU A 34 -12.61 -12.18 -13.74
C GLU A 34 -11.53 -11.16 -13.33
N LEU A 35 -11.05 -10.33 -14.28
CA LEU A 35 -10.02 -9.32 -13.98
C LEU A 35 -10.54 -8.27 -13.00
N LYS A 36 -11.81 -7.85 -13.14
CA LYS A 36 -12.45 -6.90 -12.23
C LYS A 36 -12.51 -7.45 -10.81
N GLU A 37 -12.88 -8.72 -10.66
CA GLU A 37 -12.93 -9.41 -9.37
C GLU A 37 -11.54 -9.56 -8.75
N GLN A 38 -10.53 -9.96 -9.53
CA GLN A 38 -9.15 -10.10 -9.07
C GLN A 38 -8.59 -8.78 -8.54
N ILE A 39 -8.85 -7.66 -9.19
CA ILE A 39 -8.43 -6.36 -8.64
C ILE A 39 -9.21 -6.02 -7.36
N GLY A 40 -10.50 -6.40 -7.26
CA GLY A 40 -11.25 -6.27 -6.02
C GLY A 40 -10.61 -7.04 -4.85
N VAL A 41 -10.21 -8.28 -5.09
CA VAL A 41 -9.51 -9.11 -4.10
C VAL A 41 -8.16 -8.49 -3.74
N CYS A 42 -7.39 -8.02 -4.72
CA CYS A 42 -6.13 -7.33 -4.52
C CYS A 42 -6.31 -6.09 -3.63
N SER A 43 -7.28 -5.22 -3.96
CA SER A 43 -7.57 -4.01 -3.21
C SER A 43 -7.88 -4.30 -1.75
N ARG A 44 -8.78 -5.27 -1.48
CA ARG A 44 -9.12 -5.64 -0.11
C ARG A 44 -7.96 -6.28 0.65
N SER A 45 -7.17 -7.12 -0.03
CA SER A 45 -6.08 -7.87 0.62
C SER A 45 -4.89 -6.98 0.96
N VAL A 46 -4.56 -6.03 0.10
CA VAL A 46 -3.40 -5.14 0.28
C VAL A 46 -3.75 -3.90 1.09
N PHE A 47 -4.90 -3.30 0.81
CA PHE A 47 -5.26 -1.98 1.34
C PHE A 47 -6.41 -2.01 2.34
N GLY A 48 -7.11 -3.15 2.49
CA GLY A 48 -8.25 -3.26 3.40
C GLY A 48 -9.48 -2.45 2.96
N MET A 49 -9.56 -2.04 1.69
CA MET A 49 -10.64 -1.19 1.16
C MET A 49 -11.11 -1.64 -0.22
N GLU A 50 -12.33 -1.27 -0.59
CA GLU A 50 -12.88 -1.54 -1.91
C GLU A 50 -12.25 -0.64 -2.99
N PRO A 51 -12.13 -1.10 -4.24
CA PRO A 51 -11.60 -0.28 -5.34
C PRO A 51 -12.36 1.04 -5.55
N SER A 52 -13.65 1.09 -5.19
CA SER A 52 -14.50 2.28 -5.30
C SER A 52 -14.20 3.35 -4.25
N GLN A 53 -13.41 3.02 -3.23
CA GLN A 53 -13.03 3.94 -2.15
C GLN A 53 -11.61 4.50 -2.34
N MET A 54 -10.88 4.01 -3.33
CA MET A 54 -9.45 4.26 -3.50
C MET A 54 -9.19 5.16 -4.70
N SER A 55 -8.46 6.26 -4.51
CA SER A 55 -7.93 7.08 -5.60
C SER A 55 -7.05 6.24 -6.52
N PHE A 56 -7.22 6.40 -7.84
CA PHE A 56 -6.40 5.69 -8.81
C PHE A 56 -4.96 6.23 -8.82
N LEU A 57 -4.75 7.54 -8.64
CA LEU A 57 -3.41 8.10 -8.44
C LEU A 57 -2.70 7.46 -7.23
N PHE A 58 -3.42 7.31 -6.12
CA PHE A 58 -2.87 6.66 -4.92
C PHE A 58 -2.47 5.21 -5.20
N PHE A 59 -3.32 4.43 -5.87
CA PHE A 59 -3.03 3.05 -6.24
C PHE A 59 -1.75 2.93 -7.09
N LEU A 60 -1.61 3.79 -8.10
CA LEU A 60 -0.44 3.82 -8.96
C LEU A 60 0.84 4.19 -8.19
N MET A 61 0.76 5.23 -7.36
CA MET A 61 1.88 5.69 -6.54
C MET A 61 2.34 4.58 -5.57
N TYR A 62 1.41 3.97 -4.85
CA TYR A 62 1.73 2.93 -3.88
C TYR A 62 2.37 1.71 -4.55
N SER A 63 1.81 1.30 -5.70
CA SER A 63 2.37 0.23 -6.51
C SER A 63 3.79 0.57 -6.99
N ALA A 64 4.02 1.81 -7.46
CA ALA A 64 5.34 2.26 -7.89
C ALA A 64 6.35 2.30 -6.72
N ALA A 65 5.93 2.76 -5.54
CA ALA A 65 6.75 2.80 -4.33
C ALA A 65 7.18 1.39 -3.88
N ALA A 66 6.33 0.39 -4.12
CA ALA A 66 6.60 -1.02 -3.85
C ALA A 66 7.47 -1.71 -4.92
N GLY A 67 7.92 -1.00 -5.96
CA GLY A 67 8.68 -1.58 -7.08
C GLY A 67 7.82 -2.19 -8.18
N GLY A 68 6.51 -1.91 -8.17
CA GLY A 68 5.52 -2.39 -9.14
C GLY A 68 4.47 -3.31 -8.50
N LEU A 69 3.37 -3.54 -9.22
CA LEU A 69 2.26 -4.34 -8.72
C LEU A 69 2.64 -5.79 -8.41
N LEU A 70 3.47 -6.42 -9.26
CA LEU A 70 3.94 -7.79 -9.01
C LEU A 70 4.84 -7.86 -7.77
N ALA A 71 5.78 -6.93 -7.62
CA ALA A 71 6.65 -6.87 -6.45
C ALA A 71 5.86 -6.69 -5.14
N LEU A 72 4.74 -5.99 -5.19
CA LEU A 72 3.83 -5.79 -4.07
C LEU A 72 3.03 -7.05 -3.69
N LEU A 73 2.61 -7.85 -4.67
CA LEU A 73 1.66 -8.94 -4.47
C LEU A 73 2.30 -10.32 -4.29
N GLU A 74 3.45 -10.54 -4.92
CA GLU A 74 4.02 -11.87 -5.04
C GLU A 74 4.90 -12.28 -3.84
N SER A 75 5.10 -13.59 -3.71
CA SER A 75 6.01 -14.20 -2.75
C SER A 75 7.29 -14.75 -3.40
N THR A 76 7.55 -14.37 -4.65
CA THR A 76 8.77 -14.76 -5.38
C THR A 76 9.99 -13.98 -4.85
N PRO A 77 11.22 -14.44 -5.12
CA PRO A 77 12.43 -13.78 -4.65
C PRO A 77 12.47 -12.29 -5.06
N GLY A 78 12.75 -11.43 -4.10
CA GLY A 78 12.76 -9.98 -4.25
C GLY A 78 11.40 -9.28 -4.08
N CYS A 79 10.31 -10.02 -3.82
CA CYS A 79 8.96 -9.45 -3.64
C CYS A 79 8.56 -9.31 -2.18
N ALA A 80 7.50 -8.54 -1.92
CA ALA A 80 7.08 -8.12 -0.58
C ALA A 80 6.78 -9.29 0.38
N GLN A 81 6.31 -10.42 -0.14
CA GLN A 81 5.88 -11.56 0.66
C GLN A 81 6.97 -12.65 0.80
N GLU A 82 8.20 -12.39 0.36
CA GLU A 82 9.28 -13.39 0.35
C GLU A 82 9.68 -13.86 1.77
N PHE A 83 9.87 -12.92 2.69
CA PHE A 83 10.46 -13.23 4.00
C PHE A 83 9.51 -12.97 5.16
N LYS A 84 9.67 -13.78 6.21
CA LYS A 84 9.05 -13.59 7.52
C LYS A 84 10.13 -13.57 8.60
N ILE A 85 9.89 -12.76 9.63
CA ILE A 85 10.78 -12.71 10.80
C ILE A 85 10.37 -13.83 11.76
N LYS A 86 11.28 -14.77 12.04
CA LYS A 86 11.08 -15.82 13.03
C LYS A 86 10.80 -15.18 14.40
N GLY A 87 9.71 -15.58 15.05
CA GLY A 87 9.24 -15.01 16.32
C GLY A 87 8.38 -13.74 16.18
N GLY A 88 8.16 -13.24 14.96
CA GLY A 88 7.24 -12.13 14.66
C GLY A 88 7.91 -10.75 14.59
N THR A 89 7.30 -9.85 13.82
CA THR A 89 7.81 -8.50 13.53
C THR A 89 7.75 -7.55 14.72
N GLN A 90 6.89 -7.82 15.72
CA GLN A 90 6.80 -7.04 16.97
C GLN A 90 8.15 -6.95 17.71
N GLN A 91 9.02 -7.95 17.53
CA GLN A 91 10.36 -7.96 18.12
C GLN A 91 11.17 -6.74 17.71
N LEU A 92 11.00 -6.20 16.50
CA LEU A 92 11.68 -4.99 16.05
C LEU A 92 11.40 -3.81 17.00
N SER A 93 10.12 -3.58 17.31
CA SER A 93 9.71 -2.51 18.24
C SER A 93 10.21 -2.76 19.66
N LYS A 94 10.16 -4.01 20.15
CA LYS A 94 10.66 -4.37 21.50
C LYS A 94 12.16 -4.17 21.63
N CYS A 95 12.95 -4.65 20.67
CA CYS A 95 14.40 -4.46 20.67
C CYS A 95 14.79 -2.99 20.54
N LEU A 96 14.03 -2.19 19.78
CA LEU A 96 14.24 -0.74 19.75
C LEU A 96 13.98 -0.12 21.13
N ALA A 97 12.86 -0.47 21.77
CA ALA A 97 12.52 0.00 23.12
C ALA A 97 13.59 -0.37 24.16
N GLU A 98 14.19 -1.56 24.08
CA GLU A 98 15.32 -1.97 24.91
C GLU A 98 16.56 -1.09 24.69
N ARG A 99 16.89 -0.76 23.43
CA ARG A 99 18.05 0.08 23.08
C ARG A 99 17.90 1.54 23.50
N VAL A 100 16.71 2.13 23.28
CA VAL A 100 16.45 3.51 23.69
C VAL A 100 16.10 3.62 25.19
N GLY A 101 15.80 2.49 25.83
CA GLY A 101 15.41 2.37 27.22
C GLY A 101 13.90 2.47 27.43
N TRP A 102 13.29 1.45 28.05
CA TRP A 102 11.84 1.39 28.31
C TRP A 102 11.29 2.58 29.09
N LYS A 103 12.10 3.22 29.94
CA LYS A 103 11.74 4.46 30.64
C LYS A 103 11.41 5.63 29.71
N ASN A 104 11.89 5.59 28.47
CA ASN A 104 11.65 6.60 27.44
C ASN A 104 10.44 6.25 26.54
N VAL A 105 9.77 5.12 26.77
CA VAL A 105 8.59 4.66 26.02
C VAL A 105 7.36 4.73 26.92
N ARG A 106 6.43 5.64 26.62
CA ARG A 106 5.19 5.82 27.39
C ARG A 106 4.04 5.05 26.76
N LEU A 107 3.67 3.92 27.36
CA LEU A 107 2.48 3.15 26.96
C LEU A 107 1.22 3.70 27.66
N GLY A 108 0.04 3.41 27.11
CA GLY A 108 -1.24 3.88 27.68
C GLY A 108 -1.39 5.39 27.75
N SER A 109 -0.53 6.14 27.07
CA SER A 109 -0.45 7.60 27.12
C SER A 109 -0.96 8.19 25.81
N ALA A 110 -2.27 8.13 25.59
CA ALA A 110 -2.89 8.71 24.40
C ALA A 110 -2.59 10.22 24.33
N VAL A 111 -2.07 10.68 23.20
CA VAL A 111 -1.85 12.11 22.96
C VAL A 111 -3.21 12.74 22.65
N THR A 112 -3.56 13.78 23.40
CA THR A 112 -4.77 14.59 23.18
C THR A 112 -4.35 16.01 22.78
N ALA A 113 -5.23 16.69 22.04
CA ALA A 113 -5.01 18.05 21.55
C ALA A 113 -5.14 19.10 22.66
#